data_AF-A0A1G4QX44-F1
#
_entry.id   AF-A0A1G4QX44-F1
#
_cell.length_a   1.000
_cell.length_b   1.000
_cell.length_c   1.000
_cell.angle_alpha   90.00
_cell.angle_beta   90.00
_cell.angle_gamma   90.00
#
_symmetry.space_group_name_H-M   'P 1'
#
loop_
_entity.id
_entity.type
_entity.pdbx_description
1 polymer ?
#
loop_
_entity_poly.entity_id
_entity_poly.type
_entity_poly.pdbx_seq_one_letter_code
_entity_poly.pdbx_strand_id
1 'polypeptide(L)'
;MLRFIREIILLVVHFAYSALLTVGICVGVTLHTYGLQYRFTPEFAGKLHSYINFGLVVGALYCLIILCYLLTRRSLETRGDEPWNNTDNLG
;
A
#
# COMPACT_ATOMS: atom_id res chain seq x y z
N MET A 1 6.81 -14.07 17.31
CA MET A 1 5.84 -12.96 17.40
C MET A 1 6.41 -11.61 16.98
N LEU A 2 7.55 -11.16 17.54
CA LEU A 2 8.10 -9.82 17.27
C LEU A 2 8.30 -9.48 15.77
N ARG A 3 8.80 -10.46 15.00
CA ARG A 3 9.00 -10.30 13.54
C ARG A 3 7.69 -10.08 12.79
N PHE A 4 6.63 -10.80 13.16
CA PHE A 4 5.30 -10.69 12.54
C PHE A 4 4.64 -9.35 12.84
N ILE A 5 4.76 -8.89 14.10
CA ILE A 5 4.25 -7.58 14.54
C ILE A 5 4.96 -6.45 13.77
N ARG A 6 6.28 -6.56 13.56
CA ARG A 6 7.05 -5.59 12.79
C ARG A 6 6.57 -5.48 11.34
N GLU A 7 6.32 -6.61 10.67
CA GLU A 7 5.79 -6.61 9.29
C GLU A 7 4.40 -5.96 9.21
N ILE A 8 3.52 -6.22 10.18
CA ILE A 8 2.19 -5.59 10.25
C ILE A 8 2.33 -4.07 10.43
N ILE A 9 3.20 -3.62 11.34
CA ILE A 9 3.44 -2.18 11.56
C ILE A 9 3.97 -1.53 10.28
N LEU A 10 4.92 -2.15 9.59
CA LEU A 10 5.46 -1.64 8.33
C LEU A 10 4.39 -1.56 7.24
N LEU A 11 3.51 -2.55 7.16
CA LEU A 11 2.38 -2.55 6.22
C LEU A 11 1.42 -1.38 6.51
N VAL A 12 1.08 -1.14 7.78
CA VAL A 12 0.24 -0.01 8.19
C VAL A 12 0.89 1.33 7.87
N VAL A 13 2.21 1.45 8.07
CA VAL A 13 2.96 2.67 7.71
C VAL A 13 2.91 2.90 6.20
N HIS A 14 3.10 1.86 5.38
CA HIS A 14 2.99 1.95 3.93
C HIS A 14 1.58 2.29 3.44
N PHE A 15 0.55 1.75 4.09
CA PHE A 15 -0.84 2.12 3.85
C PHE A 15 -1.07 3.60 4.13
N ALA A 16 -0.72 4.06 5.33
CA ALA A 16 -0.93 5.44 5.75
C ALA A 16 -0.16 6.42 4.86
N TYR A 17 1.09 6.08 4.52
CA TYR A 17 1.92 6.91 3.65
C TYR A 17 1.33 7.04 2.25
N SER A 18 0.93 5.93 1.62
CA SER A 18 0.34 5.95 0.28
C SER A 18 -0.98 6.72 0.25
N ALA A 19 -1.88 6.46 1.21
CA ALA A 19 -3.15 7.17 1.31
C ALA A 19 -2.95 8.69 1.52
N LEU A 20 -2.09 9.10 2.46
CA LEU A 20 -1.79 10.51 2.72
C LEU A 20 -1.16 11.19 1.51
N LEU A 21 -0.25 10.51 0.81
CA LEU A 21 0.42 11.05 -0.36
C LEU A 21 -0.57 11.25 -1.51
N THR A 22 -1.46 10.30 -1.78
CA THR A 22 -2.51 10.45 -2.79
C THR A 22 -3.45 11.60 -2.47
N VAL A 23 -3.96 11.68 -1.23
CA VAL A 23 -4.85 12.78 -0.81
C VAL A 23 -4.13 14.12 -0.90
N GLY A 24 -2.88 14.19 -0.42
CA GLY A 24 -2.06 15.40 -0.44
C GLY A 24 -1.81 15.92 -1.84
N ILE A 25 -1.52 15.04 -2.81
CA ILE A 25 -1.36 15.43 -4.22
C ILE A 25 -2.68 15.96 -4.78
N CYS A 26 -3.79 15.25 -4.58
CA CYS A 26 -5.10 15.70 -5.08
C CYS A 26 -5.50 17.07 -4.50
N VAL A 27 -5.29 17.27 -3.20
CA VAL A 27 -5.55 18.54 -2.51
C VAL A 27 -4.62 19.64 -3.03
N GLY A 28 -3.32 19.34 -3.14
CA GLY A 28 -2.31 20.28 -3.62
C GLY A 28 -2.59 20.77 -5.05
N VAL A 29 -2.89 19.84 -5.97
CA VAL A 29 -3.28 20.16 -7.35
C VAL A 29 -4.56 21.00 -7.36
N THR A 30 -5.57 20.62 -6.58
CA THR A 30 -6.83 21.38 -6.52
C THR A 30 -6.61 22.81 -6.03
N LEU A 31 -5.84 23.00 -4.96
CA LEU A 31 -5.55 24.34 -4.43
C LEU A 31 -4.62 25.15 -5.34
N HIS A 32 -3.74 24.49 -6.09
CA HIS A 32 -2.92 25.14 -7.10
C HIS A 32 -3.78 25.64 -8.27
N THR A 33 -4.75 24.86 -8.73
CA THR A 33 -5.62 25.22 -9.86
C THR A 33 -6.66 26.28 -9.52
N TYR A 34 -7.34 26.16 -8.36
CA TYR A 34 -8.44 27.05 -7.97
C TYR A 34 -8.02 28.16 -6.99
N GLY A 35 -6.77 28.13 -6.51
CA GLY A 35 -6.24 29.05 -5.52
C GLY A 35 -6.57 28.68 -4.07
N LEU A 36 -5.76 29.20 -3.14
CA LEU A 36 -5.85 28.90 -1.70
C LEU A 36 -7.19 29.31 -1.06
N GLN A 37 -7.90 30.28 -1.64
CA GLN A 37 -9.21 30.72 -1.15
C GLN A 37 -10.29 29.65 -1.35
N TYR A 38 -10.12 28.74 -2.32
CA TYR A 38 -11.06 27.66 -2.59
C TYR A 38 -11.23 26.70 -1.40
N ARG A 39 -10.24 26.61 -0.49
CA ARG A 39 -10.28 25.75 0.70
C ARG A 39 -11.46 26.01 1.64
N PHE A 40 -12.04 27.20 1.59
CA PHE A 40 -13.14 27.61 2.46
C PHE A 40 -14.53 27.31 1.86
N THR A 41 -14.56 26.78 0.64
CA THR A 41 -15.83 26.51 -0.06
C THR A 41 -16.42 25.15 0.37
N PRO A 42 -17.76 25.03 0.40
CA PRO A 42 -18.42 23.74 0.67
C PRO A 42 -18.12 22.70 -0.43
N GLU A 43 -17.86 23.14 -1.66
CA GLU A 43 -17.45 22.26 -2.76
C GLU A 43 -16.11 21.58 -2.48
N PHE A 44 -15.15 22.31 -1.92
CA PHE A 44 -13.86 21.76 -1.53
C PHE A 44 -14.02 20.69 -0.44
N ALA A 45 -14.92 20.90 0.52
CA ALA A 45 -15.22 19.91 1.56
C ALA A 45 -15.78 18.61 0.96
N GLY A 46 -16.69 18.72 -0.02
CA GLY A 46 -17.23 17.56 -0.75
C GLY A 46 -16.14 16.82 -1.54
N LYS A 47 -15.30 17.56 -2.27
CA LYS A 47 -14.17 16.98 -3.02
C LYS A 47 -13.14 16.34 -2.09
N LEU A 48 -12.85 16.94 -0.94
CA LEU A 48 -11.92 16.41 0.05
C LEU A 48 -12.36 15.03 0.56
N HIS A 49 -13.66 14.85 0.84
CA HIS A 49 -14.19 13.54 1.22
C HIS A 49 -13.99 12.51 0.10
N SER A 50 -14.22 12.89 -1.16
CA SER A 50 -13.96 12.01 -2.30
C SER A 50 -12.47 11.69 -2.46
N TYR A 51 -11.57 12.65 -2.24
CA TYR A 51 -10.13 12.42 -2.30
C TYR A 51 -9.65 11.48 -1.20
N ILE A 52 -10.20 11.59 0.02
CA ILE A 52 -9.92 10.65 1.11
C ILE A 52 -10.33 9.24 0.72
N ASN A 53 -11.55 9.05 0.21
CA ASN A 53 -12.01 7.73 -0.24
C ASN A 53 -11.12 7.17 -1.36
N PHE A 54 -10.72 8.01 -2.32
CA PHE A 54 -9.79 7.62 -3.38
C PHE A 54 -8.41 7.22 -2.82
N GLY A 55 -7.85 7.99 -1.89
CA GLY A 55 -6.59 7.68 -1.23
C GLY A 55 -6.64 6.37 -0.43
N LEU A 56 -7.75 6.08 0.23
CA LEU A 56 -7.95 4.80 0.93
C LEU A 56 -7.98 3.61 -0.05
N VAL A 57 -8.65 3.76 -1.20
CA VAL A 57 -8.68 2.71 -2.25
C VAL A 57 -7.28 2.48 -2.82
N VAL A 58 -6.56 3.55 -3.15
CA VAL A 58 -5.18 3.44 -3.67
C VAL A 58 -4.25 2.82 -2.64
N GLY A 59 -4.35 3.22 -1.36
CA GLY A 59 -3.56 2.63 -0.29
C GLY A 59 -3.85 1.14 -0.08
N ALA A 60 -5.13 0.74 -0.15
CA ALA A 60 -5.53 -0.67 -0.05
C ALA A 60 -4.95 -1.51 -1.20
N LEU A 61 -5.03 -1.00 -2.43
CA LEU A 61 -4.44 -1.64 -3.60
C LEU A 61 -2.91 -1.76 -3.47
N TYR A 62 -2.24 -0.71 -3.02
CA TYR A 62 -0.79 -0.72 -2.80
C TYR A 62 -0.37 -1.79 -1.77
N CYS A 63 -1.07 -1.88 -0.65
CA CYS A 63 -0.83 -2.92 0.34
C CYS A 63 -1.09 -4.33 -0.20
N LEU A 64 -2.12 -4.52 -1.02
CA LEU A 64 -2.41 -5.79 -1.66
C LEU A 64 -1.28 -6.21 -2.61
N ILE A 65 -0.74 -5.28 -3.41
CA ILE A 65 0.41 -5.52 -4.28
C ILE A 65 1.63 -5.95 -3.46
N ILE A 66 1.93 -5.26 -2.35
CA ILE A 66 3.03 -5.61 -1.46
C ILE A 66 2.84 -7.00 -0.85
N LEU A 67 1.63 -7.33 -0.39
CA LEU A 67 1.32 -8.65 0.15
C LEU A 67 1.51 -9.74 -0.91
N CYS A 68 1.00 -9.52 -2.13
CA CYS A 68 1.22 -10.43 -3.25
C CYS A 68 2.71 -10.60 -3.56
N TYR A 69 3.49 -9.52 -3.57
CA TYR A 69 4.93 -9.57 -3.77
C TYR A 69 5.65 -10.37 -2.67
N LEU A 70 5.32 -10.15 -1.40
CA LEU A 70 5.92 -10.86 -0.28
C LEU A 70 5.59 -12.36 -0.30
N LEU A 71 4.33 -12.71 -0.60
CA LEU A 71 3.92 -14.12 -0.74
C LEU A 71 4.63 -14.80 -1.92
N THR A 72 4.72 -14.12 -3.07
CA THR A 72 5.40 -14.63 -4.26
C THR A 72 6.89 -14.82 -4.00
N ARG A 73 7.55 -13.82 -3.41
CA ARG A 73 8.95 -13.91 -3.03
C ARG A 73 9.22 -15.07 -2.08
N ARG A 74 8.36 -15.26 -1.08
CA ARG A 74 8.46 -16.40 -0.15
C ARG A 74 8.33 -17.74 -0.88
N SER A 75 7.44 -17.85 -1.88
CA SER A 75 7.29 -19.06 -2.68
C SER A 75 8.53 -19.37 -3.55
N LEU A 76 9.23 -18.33 -4.01
CA LEU A 76 10.47 -18.46 -4.80
C LEU A 76 11.68 -18.81 -3.93
N GLU A 77 11.82 -18.18 -2.76
CA GLU A 77 12.90 -18.48 -1.80
C GLU A 77 12.79 -19.91 -1.27
N THR A 78 11.58 -20.41 -1.02
CA THR A 78 11.37 -21.81 -0.55
C THR A 78 11.81 -22.85 -1.59
N ARG A 79 11.87 -22.50 -2.89
CA ARG A 79 12.22 -23.42 -3.98
C ARG A 79 13.74 -23.55 -4.20
N GLY A 80 14.55 -22.68 -3.58
CA GLY A 80 16.01 -22.70 -3.69
C GLY A 80 16.72 -23.60 -2.67
N ASP A 81 16.02 -24.03 -1.62
CA ASP A 81 16.61 -24.71 -0.46
C ASP A 81 16.23 -26.21 -0.36
N GLU A 82 15.49 -26.76 -1.33
CA GLU A 82 15.35 -28.21 -1.45
C GLU A 82 16.56 -28.75 -2.21
N PRO A 83 17.52 -29.43 -1.56
CA PRO A 83 18.49 -30.21 -2.30
C PRO A 83 17.69 -31.24 -3.10
N TRP A 84 17.89 -31.27 -4.42
CA TRP A 84 17.32 -32.25 -5.36
C TRP A 84 17.64 -33.73 -5.01
N ASN A 85 18.28 -33.97 -3.87
CA ASN A 85 18.65 -35.27 -3.36
C ASN A 85 17.64 -35.75 -2.31
N ASN A 86 16.38 -35.90 -2.72
CA ASN A 86 15.49 -36.82 -2.02
C ASN A 86 16.08 -38.23 -2.18
N THR A 87 16.21 -38.96 -1.08
CA THR A 87 16.69 -40.35 -1.06
C THR A 87 15.64 -41.35 -1.53
N ASP A 88 14.50 -40.86 -2.03
CA ASP A 88 13.33 -41.67 -2.38
C ASP A 88 13.38 -42.16 -3.85
N ASN A 89 14.44 -41.80 -4.58
CA ASN A 89 14.68 -42.19 -5.98
C ASN A 89 15.68 -43.37 -6.10
N LEU A 90 16.02 -44.03 -4.99
CA LEU A 90 16.73 -45.31 -4.99
C LEU A 90 15.69 -46.45 -4.93
N GLY A 91 15.01 -46.67 -6.06
CA GLY A 91 14.12 -47.79 -6.32
C GLY A 91 14.28 -48.26 -7.76
#